data_AF-A0A875S6T6-F1
#
_entry.id   AF-A0A875S6T6-F1
#
_cell.length_a   1.000
_cell.length_b   1.000
_cell.length_c   1.000
_cell.angle_alpha   90.00
_cell.angle_beta   90.00
_cell.angle_gamma   90.00
#
_symmetry.space_group_name_H-M   'P 1'
#
loop_
_entity.id
_entity.type
_entity.pdbx_description
1 polymer ?
#
loop_
_entity_poly.entity_id
_entity_poly.type
_entity_poly.pdbx_seq_one_letter_code
_entity_poly.pdbx_strand_id
1 'polypeptide(L)'
;MRFPVPKRYLSHFFNRCFTTLPGSSRSLLPQSANNDHIIEAFCCLIKPYNQFEQDDLFLRLRSTRLPQKLPPAPPKELNSQTINDYVQAITSCSYQYYPQTEEYIDKTINRLAQTSLLNLKSFNAITYYYTRKVDLKRCGEVRRLMVETSGTTPQIDNINMFIQLHFKKHNHSKRLSLVSQELHDAMMMEIKPNASTFYILYTFLNGISSRECILEKMIANRISLEPINNIIVKHKSENGENVPQILLFLKEHHIDQGNQVVNAIIECYLEDSKQDFLSAWKYMDECTEFKPNTKTIKVFVDYFNRRRQPYMSLSMISYLGDEHNIGDRSAFYIVMCEYLLDKNYKEWCVLAKYFYYLAGGRLSKYLKECLQVKGKEYDVTFDVEDALKSEELEKMGEISKGLTWQKPNVVLSENDDRYLEVVKKYFSS
;
A
#
# COMPACT_ATOMS: atom_id res chain seq x y z
N MET A 1 -29.78 8.19 38.37
CA MET A 1 -29.56 6.79 38.82
C MET A 1 -28.82 6.06 37.72
N ARG A 2 -27.58 5.60 37.97
CA ARG A 2 -26.78 4.85 37.01
C ARG A 2 -27.01 3.36 37.25
N PHE A 3 -27.52 2.64 36.26
CA PHE A 3 -27.63 1.19 36.33
C PHE A 3 -26.24 0.56 36.14
N PRO A 4 -25.83 -0.41 36.97
CA PRO A 4 -24.60 -1.15 36.73
C PRO A 4 -24.78 -2.10 35.54
N VAL A 5 -23.91 -1.98 34.54
CA VAL A 5 -23.80 -2.98 33.46
C VAL A 5 -23.39 -4.32 34.10
N PRO A 6 -24.12 -5.44 33.88
CA PRO A 6 -23.80 -6.70 34.56
C PRO A 6 -22.48 -7.28 34.06
N LYS A 7 -21.51 -7.46 34.97
CA LYS A 7 -20.21 -8.13 34.74
C LYS A 7 -20.31 -9.53 34.09
N ARG A 8 -21.49 -10.17 34.09
CA ARG A 8 -21.74 -11.49 33.48
C ARG A 8 -21.85 -11.48 31.95
N TYR A 9 -22.08 -10.33 31.31
CA TYR A 9 -22.16 -10.28 29.83
C TYR A 9 -20.79 -10.25 29.14
N LEU A 10 -19.76 -9.69 29.80
CA LEU A 10 -18.41 -9.63 29.24
C LEU A 10 -17.73 -11.01 29.20
N SER A 11 -17.89 -11.84 30.24
CA SER A 11 -17.20 -13.16 30.29
C SER A 11 -17.74 -14.19 29.29
N HIS A 12 -19.03 -14.08 28.90
CA HIS A 12 -19.61 -14.95 27.85
C HIS A 12 -19.31 -14.45 26.42
N PHE A 13 -19.00 -13.17 26.24
CA PHE A 13 -18.65 -12.59 24.93
C PHE A 13 -17.24 -13.00 24.47
N PHE A 14 -16.26 -13.05 25.40
CA PHE A 14 -14.86 -13.35 25.07
C PHE A 14 -14.56 -14.84 24.86
N ASN A 15 -15.33 -15.75 25.48
CA ASN A 15 -15.08 -17.20 25.37
C ASN A 15 -15.46 -17.81 24.01
N ARG A 16 -16.17 -17.08 23.12
CA ARG A 16 -16.45 -17.54 21.75
C ARG A 16 -15.33 -17.23 20.75
N CYS A 17 -14.36 -16.39 21.10
CA CYS A 17 -13.27 -16.03 20.18
C CYS A 17 -12.03 -16.93 20.28
N PHE A 18 -12.00 -17.92 21.20
CA PHE A 18 -10.78 -18.71 21.46
C PHE A 18 -10.98 -20.23 21.61
N THR A 19 -12.18 -20.77 21.36
CA THR A 19 -12.37 -22.22 21.30
C THR A 19 -12.87 -22.66 19.92
N THR A 20 -11.97 -23.23 19.13
CA THR A 20 -12.37 -24.30 18.21
C THR A 20 -12.89 -25.45 19.06
N LEU A 21 -14.19 -25.72 19.02
CA LEU A 21 -14.74 -27.01 19.43
C LEU A 21 -15.66 -27.55 18.32
N PRO A 22 -15.53 -28.84 17.98
CA PRO A 22 -16.25 -29.47 16.89
C PRO A 22 -17.70 -29.78 17.30
N GLY A 23 -18.64 -29.56 16.38
CA GLY A 23 -19.99 -30.09 16.45
C GLY A 23 -20.90 -29.43 17.49
N SER A 24 -21.68 -28.44 17.07
CA SER A 24 -23.15 -28.48 17.25
C SER A 24 -23.80 -27.29 16.54
N SER A 25 -24.93 -27.62 15.94
CA SER A 25 -25.75 -26.85 15.02
C SER A 25 -26.23 -25.51 15.62
N ARG A 26 -25.80 -24.40 15.03
CA ARG A 26 -26.53 -23.13 15.05
C ARG A 26 -26.53 -22.55 13.64
N SER A 27 -27.72 -22.11 13.24
CA SER A 27 -28.12 -21.73 11.90
C SER A 27 -27.09 -20.85 11.18
N LEU A 28 -26.64 -21.38 10.05
CA LEU A 28 -25.91 -20.66 9.01
C LEU A 28 -26.75 -19.46 8.59
N LEU A 29 -26.29 -18.25 8.90
CA LEU A 29 -26.62 -17.10 8.06
C LEU A 29 -26.22 -17.46 6.62
N PRO A 30 -27.06 -17.16 5.60
CA PRO A 30 -26.77 -17.56 4.23
C PRO A 30 -25.42 -16.99 3.81
N GLN A 31 -24.49 -17.88 3.45
CA GLN A 31 -23.16 -17.53 2.93
C GLN A 31 -23.28 -17.06 1.47
N SER A 32 -23.95 -15.94 1.23
CA SER A 32 -23.67 -15.16 0.03
C SER A 32 -22.60 -14.14 0.41
N ALA A 33 -21.39 -14.30 -0.14
CA ALA A 33 -20.27 -13.39 0.06
C ALA A 33 -20.53 -12.06 -0.66
N ASN A 34 -21.49 -11.31 -0.15
CA ASN A 34 -21.90 -10.01 -0.66
C ASN A 34 -21.54 -8.93 0.37
N ASN A 35 -20.99 -7.81 -0.09
CA ASN A 35 -20.62 -6.69 0.76
C ASN A 35 -21.83 -6.02 1.41
N ASP A 36 -23.04 -6.29 0.89
CA ASP A 36 -24.30 -5.67 1.33
C ASP A 36 -24.50 -5.75 2.85
N HIS A 37 -24.16 -6.86 3.50
CA HIS A 37 -24.28 -6.99 4.96
C HIS A 37 -23.31 -6.10 5.74
N ILE A 38 -22.13 -5.81 5.19
CA ILE A 38 -21.18 -4.86 5.81
C ILE A 38 -21.70 -3.44 5.64
N ILE A 39 -22.19 -3.12 4.44
CA ILE A 39 -22.77 -1.80 4.16
C ILE A 39 -23.97 -1.57 5.07
N GLU A 40 -24.88 -2.54 5.18
CA GLU A 40 -26.04 -2.49 6.06
C GLU A 40 -25.64 -2.29 7.52
N ALA A 41 -24.74 -3.12 8.06
CA ALA A 41 -24.23 -3.00 9.43
C ALA A 41 -23.59 -1.62 9.67
N PHE A 42 -22.80 -1.14 8.72
CA PHE A 42 -22.18 0.19 8.78
C PHE A 42 -23.20 1.32 8.70
N CYS A 43 -24.21 1.21 7.84
CA CYS A 43 -25.27 2.20 7.71
C CYS A 43 -26.08 2.35 9.00
N CYS A 44 -26.34 1.25 9.70
CA CYS A 44 -27.03 1.26 10.99
C CYS A 44 -26.25 2.03 12.08
N LEU A 45 -24.94 2.16 11.93
CA LEU A 45 -24.08 2.92 12.86
C LEU A 45 -24.04 4.42 12.56
N ILE A 46 -24.43 4.85 11.35
CA ILE A 46 -24.41 6.24 10.92
C ILE A 46 -25.75 6.88 11.26
N LYS A 47 -25.77 7.70 12.32
CA LYS A 47 -26.91 8.59 12.59
C LYS A 47 -26.84 9.82 11.65
N PRO A 48 -27.97 10.32 11.12
CA PRO A 48 -27.98 11.55 10.35
C PRO A 48 -27.45 12.72 11.20
N TYR A 49 -26.69 13.64 10.57
CA TYR A 49 -26.21 14.91 11.15
C TYR A 49 -25.10 14.84 12.23
N ASN A 50 -24.34 13.75 12.31
CA ASN A 50 -23.12 13.77 13.14
C ASN A 50 -22.00 14.53 12.42
N GLN A 51 -21.38 15.49 13.11
CA GLN A 51 -20.01 15.90 12.76
C GLN A 51 -19.08 14.75 13.13
N PHE A 52 -18.43 14.15 12.13
CA PHE A 52 -17.43 13.13 12.37
C PHE A 52 -16.10 13.80 12.72
N GLU A 53 -15.50 13.40 13.83
CA GLU A 53 -14.15 13.83 14.18
C GLU A 53 -13.19 13.39 13.08
N GLN A 54 -12.39 14.34 12.57
CA GLN A 54 -11.21 14.00 11.80
C GLN A 54 -10.22 13.31 12.74
N ASP A 55 -9.69 12.17 12.30
CA ASP A 55 -8.71 11.39 13.04
C ASP A 55 -7.62 10.90 12.09
N ASP A 56 -6.39 10.89 12.60
CA ASP A 56 -5.17 10.57 11.87
C ASP A 56 -4.87 9.07 11.86
N LEU A 57 -5.67 8.20 12.50
CA LEU A 57 -5.39 6.76 12.55
C LEU A 57 -5.21 6.16 11.14
N PHE A 58 -6.09 6.48 10.19
CA PHE A 58 -5.96 5.97 8.82
C PHE A 58 -4.64 6.39 8.16
N LEU A 59 -4.27 7.68 8.28
CA LEU A 59 -3.01 8.21 7.76
C LEU A 59 -1.81 7.55 8.43
N ARG A 60 -1.84 7.40 9.76
CA ARG A 60 -0.82 6.68 10.53
C ARG A 60 -0.68 5.24 10.04
N LEU A 61 -1.77 4.48 9.93
CA LEU A 61 -1.77 3.09 9.46
C LEU A 61 -1.22 2.91 8.03
N ARG A 62 -1.28 3.95 7.20
CA ARG A 62 -0.68 3.98 5.86
C ARG A 62 0.78 4.42 5.84
N SER A 63 1.27 5.08 6.89
CA SER A 63 2.66 5.51 6.98
C SER A 63 3.59 4.31 7.16
N THR A 64 4.54 4.17 6.23
CA THR A 64 5.61 3.17 6.30
C THR A 64 6.82 3.66 7.08
N ARG A 65 6.97 4.99 7.26
CA ARG A 65 8.18 5.60 7.84
C ARG A 65 8.11 5.61 9.35
N LEU A 66 8.91 4.76 9.98
CA LEU A 66 9.24 4.89 11.40
C LEU A 66 10.54 5.68 11.56
N PRO A 67 10.68 6.44 12.65
CA PRO A 67 11.97 7.01 13.02
C PRO A 67 13.05 5.92 13.10
N GLN A 68 14.24 6.20 12.58
CA GLN A 68 15.45 5.39 12.79
C GLN A 68 15.95 5.57 14.22
N LYS A 69 15.19 5.07 15.20
CA LYS A 69 15.51 5.15 16.62
C LYS A 69 15.65 3.76 17.21
N LEU A 70 16.74 3.53 17.95
CA LEU A 70 16.91 2.36 18.79
C LEU A 70 15.88 2.35 19.94
N PRO A 71 15.52 1.18 20.47
CA PRO A 71 14.69 1.08 21.66
C PRO A 71 15.30 1.88 22.82
N PRO A 72 14.49 2.70 23.54
CA PRO A 72 14.97 3.40 24.72
C PRO A 72 15.32 2.41 25.84
N ALA A 73 16.20 2.83 26.74
CA ALA A 73 16.47 2.06 27.96
C ALA A 73 15.20 2.01 28.86
N PRO A 74 14.99 0.91 29.61
CA PRO A 74 13.87 0.81 30.52
C PRO A 74 13.93 1.92 31.59
N PRO A 75 12.77 2.47 32.00
CA PRO A 75 12.75 3.50 33.03
C PRO A 75 13.22 2.92 34.36
N LYS A 76 13.85 3.77 35.19
CA LYS A 76 14.34 3.39 36.52
C LYS A 76 13.21 3.04 37.49
N GLU A 77 12.05 3.67 37.30
CA GLU A 77 10.84 3.45 38.10
C GLU A 77 9.69 3.03 37.19
N LEU A 78 8.89 2.06 37.63
CA LEU A 78 7.70 1.59 36.91
C LEU A 78 6.44 2.02 37.66
N ASN A 79 6.00 3.25 37.39
CA ASN A 79 4.72 3.78 37.85
C ASN A 79 3.82 4.05 36.65
N SER A 80 2.57 4.46 36.89
CA SER A 80 1.58 4.66 35.82
C SER A 80 2.04 5.68 34.77
N GLN A 81 2.79 6.72 35.11
CA GLN A 81 3.27 7.66 34.11
C GLN A 81 4.42 7.05 33.29
N THR A 82 5.48 6.59 33.98
CA THR A 82 6.71 6.14 33.32
C THR A 82 6.49 4.92 32.43
N ILE A 83 5.60 4.01 32.81
CA ILE A 83 5.28 2.83 32.02
C ILE A 83 4.57 3.20 30.71
N ASN A 84 3.63 4.15 30.76
CA ASN A 84 2.87 4.56 29.59
C ASN A 84 3.77 5.34 28.62
N ASP A 85 4.61 6.25 29.11
CA ASP A 85 5.58 6.98 28.28
C ASP A 85 6.58 6.02 27.61
N TYR A 86 7.06 5.02 28.36
CA TYR A 86 7.96 4.01 27.83
C TYR A 86 7.31 3.13 26.75
N VAL A 87 6.05 2.74 26.93
CA VAL A 87 5.31 1.99 25.89
C VAL A 87 5.17 2.81 24.62
N GLN A 88 4.84 4.10 24.71
CA GLN A 88 4.76 4.97 23.53
C GLN A 88 6.11 5.04 22.81
N ALA A 89 7.20 5.20 23.57
CA ALA A 89 8.53 5.31 23.00
C ALA A 89 8.97 4.01 22.30
N ILE A 90 8.82 2.85 22.96
CA ILE A 90 9.27 1.58 22.40
C ILE A 90 8.45 1.10 21.20
N THR A 91 7.13 1.35 21.19
CA THR A 91 6.25 1.01 20.05
C THR A 91 6.46 1.91 18.83
N SER A 92 7.15 3.05 19.01
CA SER A 92 7.51 3.98 17.93
C SER A 92 8.84 3.62 17.22
N CYS A 93 9.62 2.67 17.75
CA CYS A 93 10.92 2.29 17.20
C CYS A 93 10.79 1.46 15.92
N SER A 94 11.70 1.69 14.96
CA SER A 94 11.72 0.95 13.70
C SER A 94 12.53 -0.35 13.79
N TYR A 95 11.83 -1.48 13.79
CA TYR A 95 12.46 -2.79 13.63
C TYR A 95 12.94 -3.05 12.19
N GLN A 96 12.48 -2.28 11.20
CA GLN A 96 12.90 -2.43 9.80
C GLN A 96 14.40 -2.14 9.61
N TYR A 97 14.96 -1.22 10.40
CA TYR A 97 16.39 -0.90 10.37
C TYR A 97 17.21 -1.75 11.34
N TYR A 98 16.55 -2.34 12.35
CA TYR A 98 17.19 -3.17 13.36
C TYR A 98 16.35 -4.43 13.67
N PRO A 99 16.33 -5.44 12.78
CA PRO A 99 15.47 -6.63 12.93
C PRO A 99 15.68 -7.35 14.27
N GLN A 100 16.92 -7.36 14.77
CA GLN A 100 17.32 -7.95 16.06
C GLN A 100 16.54 -7.35 17.25
N THR A 101 16.07 -6.10 17.14
CA THR A 101 15.36 -5.40 18.22
C THR A 101 13.91 -5.82 18.35
N GLU A 102 13.35 -6.48 17.33
CA GLU A 102 11.95 -6.89 17.31
C GLU A 102 11.58 -7.81 18.48
N GLU A 103 12.39 -8.84 18.71
CA GLU A 103 12.16 -9.80 19.80
C GLU A 103 12.20 -9.11 21.17
N TYR A 104 13.10 -8.13 21.34
CA TYR A 104 13.20 -7.34 22.56
C TYR A 104 11.94 -6.49 22.79
N ILE A 105 11.45 -5.80 21.76
CA ILE A 105 10.25 -4.98 21.84
C ILE A 105 9.03 -5.85 22.19
N ASP A 106 8.87 -6.98 21.50
CA ASP A 106 7.74 -7.89 21.71
C ASP A 106 7.73 -8.46 23.14
N LYS A 107 8.89 -8.93 23.65
CA LYS A 107 9.03 -9.41 25.03
C LYS A 107 8.71 -8.32 26.05
N THR A 108 9.19 -7.11 25.79
CA THR A 108 8.98 -5.96 26.68
C THR A 108 7.49 -5.59 26.73
N ILE A 109 6.86 -5.41 25.58
CA ILE A 109 5.42 -5.11 25.48
C ILE A 109 4.58 -6.16 26.19
N ASN A 110 4.85 -7.46 25.96
CA ASN A 110 4.08 -8.53 26.59
C ASN A 110 4.16 -8.50 28.12
N ARG A 111 5.33 -8.16 28.68
CA ARG A 111 5.49 -7.99 30.13
C ARG A 111 4.74 -6.76 30.65
N LEU A 112 4.84 -5.63 29.94
CA LEU A 112 4.18 -4.39 30.35
C LEU A 112 2.66 -4.48 30.24
N ALA A 113 2.14 -5.16 29.21
CA ALA A 113 0.71 -5.35 28.98
C ALA A 113 0.01 -6.24 30.01
N GLN A 114 0.78 -7.00 30.80
CA GLN A 114 0.26 -7.77 31.94
C GLN A 114 0.14 -6.93 33.21
N THR A 115 0.68 -5.70 33.22
CA THR A 115 0.51 -4.77 34.33
C THR A 115 -0.86 -4.10 34.27
N SER A 116 -1.48 -3.84 35.42
CA SER A 116 -2.71 -3.04 35.51
C SER A 116 -2.47 -1.53 35.42
N LEU A 117 -1.25 -1.11 35.05
CA LEU A 117 -0.81 0.29 35.04
C LEU A 117 -0.93 0.96 33.65
N LEU A 118 -1.19 0.18 32.60
CA LEU A 118 -1.34 0.71 31.24
C LEU A 118 -2.70 1.40 31.08
N ASN A 119 -2.67 2.56 30.43
CA ASN A 119 -3.88 3.26 30.00
C ASN A 119 -4.25 2.89 28.56
N LEU A 120 -5.45 3.33 28.14
CA LEU A 120 -5.96 3.07 26.80
C LEU A 120 -5.01 3.53 25.68
N LYS A 121 -4.35 4.68 25.81
CA LYS A 121 -3.43 5.20 24.79
C LYS A 121 -2.25 4.24 24.57
N SER A 122 -1.75 3.62 25.63
CA SER A 122 -0.69 2.61 25.56
C SER A 122 -1.16 1.31 24.94
N PHE A 123 -2.36 0.84 25.27
CA PHE A 123 -2.96 -0.31 24.58
C PHE A 123 -3.19 -0.04 23.08
N ASN A 124 -3.61 1.18 22.72
CA ASN A 124 -3.76 1.58 21.32
C ASN A 124 -2.41 1.62 20.60
N ALA A 125 -1.35 2.14 21.22
CA ALA A 125 -0.01 2.17 20.63
C ALA A 125 0.56 0.76 20.41
N ILE A 126 0.36 -0.15 21.38
CA ILE A 126 0.76 -1.55 21.26
C ILE A 126 -0.03 -2.25 20.13
N THR A 127 -1.35 -2.03 20.10
CA THR A 127 -2.22 -2.61 19.06
C THR A 127 -1.79 -2.09 17.69
N TYR A 128 -1.56 -0.79 17.54
CA TYR A 128 -1.07 -0.17 16.32
C TYR A 128 0.27 -0.77 15.85
N TYR A 129 1.21 -0.99 16.77
CA TYR A 129 2.48 -1.66 16.48
C TYR A 129 2.28 -3.06 15.87
N TYR A 130 1.41 -3.89 16.45
CA TYR A 130 1.12 -5.22 15.91
C TYR A 130 0.22 -5.20 14.67
N THR A 131 -0.66 -4.20 14.51
CA THR A 131 -1.49 -4.00 13.32
C THR A 131 -0.62 -3.79 12.08
N ARG A 132 0.47 -3.02 12.21
CA ARG A 132 1.42 -2.78 11.11
C ARG A 132 2.17 -4.04 10.68
N LYS A 133 2.36 -4.99 11.59
CA LYS A 133 2.92 -6.31 11.32
C LYS A 133 1.89 -7.32 10.79
N VAL A 134 0.63 -6.93 10.68
CA VAL A 134 -0.48 -7.84 10.32
C VAL A 134 -0.60 -9.01 11.32
N ASP A 135 -0.20 -8.78 12.58
CA ASP A 135 -0.23 -9.80 13.64
C ASP A 135 -1.55 -9.79 14.41
N LEU A 136 -2.56 -10.39 13.78
CA LEU A 136 -3.90 -10.53 14.37
C LEU A 136 -3.90 -11.26 15.73
N LYS A 137 -3.00 -12.23 15.94
CA LYS A 137 -2.98 -13.02 17.17
C LYS A 137 -2.60 -12.13 18.35
N ARG A 138 -1.49 -11.39 18.21
CA ARG A 138 -1.03 -10.48 19.26
C ARG A 138 -1.98 -9.29 19.44
N CYS A 139 -2.60 -8.78 18.38
CA CYS A 139 -3.66 -7.77 18.53
C CYS A 139 -4.82 -8.30 19.39
N GLY A 140 -5.27 -9.53 19.14
CA GLY A 140 -6.31 -10.19 19.95
C GLY A 140 -5.90 -10.36 21.42
N GLU A 141 -4.65 -10.77 21.67
CA GLU A 141 -4.10 -10.89 23.03
C GLU A 141 -4.08 -9.53 23.75
N VAL A 142 -3.69 -8.45 23.06
CA VAL A 142 -3.65 -7.09 23.61
C VAL A 142 -5.06 -6.60 23.93
N ARG A 143 -6.04 -6.82 23.04
CA ARG A 143 -7.46 -6.50 23.29
C ARG A 143 -8.00 -7.24 24.51
N ARG A 144 -7.64 -8.52 24.66
CA ARG A 144 -8.00 -9.34 25.82
C ARG A 144 -7.39 -8.77 27.11
N LEU A 145 -6.09 -8.49 27.10
CA LEU A 145 -5.38 -7.93 28.27
C LEU A 145 -5.95 -6.58 28.68
N MET A 146 -6.26 -5.70 27.73
CA MET A 146 -6.88 -4.39 28.00
C MET A 146 -8.17 -4.52 28.83
N VAL A 147 -9.01 -5.50 28.51
CA VAL A 147 -10.27 -5.75 29.23
C VAL A 147 -10.04 -6.50 30.54
N GLU A 148 -9.27 -7.60 30.51
CA GLU A 148 -9.11 -8.49 31.67
C GLU A 148 -8.23 -7.90 32.78
N THR A 149 -7.15 -7.21 32.43
CA THR A 149 -6.16 -6.71 33.41
C THR A 149 -6.43 -5.28 33.86
N SER A 150 -6.89 -4.43 32.94
CA SER A 150 -7.02 -2.99 33.16
C SER A 150 -8.47 -2.51 33.19
N GLY A 151 -9.45 -3.41 32.95
CA GLY A 151 -10.87 -3.06 32.90
C GLY A 151 -11.21 -2.01 31.84
N THR A 152 -10.33 -1.81 30.85
CA THR A 152 -10.45 -0.75 29.86
C THR A 152 -11.25 -1.26 28.66
N THR A 153 -12.28 -0.51 28.26
CA THR A 153 -13.12 -0.86 27.11
C THR A 153 -12.46 -0.43 25.81
N PRO A 154 -12.47 -1.27 24.75
CA PRO A 154 -12.02 -0.86 23.42
C PRO A 154 -12.77 0.38 22.90
N GLN A 155 -12.08 1.22 22.12
CA GLN A 155 -12.65 2.36 21.41
C GLN A 155 -12.62 2.17 19.89
N ILE A 156 -13.15 3.15 19.16
CA ILE A 156 -13.26 3.09 17.69
C ILE A 156 -11.91 2.84 17.00
N ASP A 157 -10.80 3.37 17.55
CA ASP A 157 -9.46 3.10 17.02
C ASP A 157 -9.12 1.61 17.03
N ASN A 158 -9.46 0.91 18.13
CA ASN A 158 -9.25 -0.54 18.21
C ASN A 158 -10.08 -1.25 17.14
N ILE A 159 -11.36 -0.91 17.03
CA ILE A 159 -12.26 -1.48 16.02
C ILE A 159 -11.71 -1.27 14.61
N ASN A 160 -11.31 -0.04 14.26
CA ASN A 160 -10.72 0.30 12.96
C ASN A 160 -9.44 -0.51 12.67
N MET A 161 -8.56 -0.68 13.67
CA MET A 161 -7.36 -1.51 13.55
C MET A 161 -7.69 -2.99 13.27
N PHE A 162 -8.70 -3.55 13.94
CA PHE A 162 -9.17 -4.92 13.69
C PHE A 162 -9.83 -5.08 12.32
N ILE A 163 -10.70 -4.14 11.93
CA ILE A 163 -11.31 -4.12 10.59
C ILE A 163 -10.21 -4.14 9.52
N GLN A 164 -9.20 -3.28 9.64
CA GLN A 164 -8.08 -3.25 8.69
C GLN A 164 -7.28 -4.57 8.68
N LEU A 165 -7.05 -5.18 9.84
CA LEU A 165 -6.35 -6.46 9.95
C LEU A 165 -7.12 -7.59 9.25
N HIS A 166 -8.44 -7.65 9.44
CA HIS A 166 -9.27 -8.66 8.79
C HIS A 166 -9.21 -8.52 7.27
N PHE A 167 -9.25 -7.28 6.76
CA PHE A 167 -9.08 -7.03 5.33
C PHE A 167 -7.71 -7.44 4.78
N LYS A 168 -6.63 -7.26 5.55
CA LYS A 168 -5.26 -7.59 5.13
C LYS A 168 -4.89 -9.07 5.26
N LYS A 169 -5.42 -9.78 6.26
CA LYS A 169 -4.97 -11.14 6.62
C LYS A 169 -5.81 -12.27 6.04
N HIS A 170 -7.10 -12.03 5.78
CA HIS A 170 -8.04 -13.08 5.42
C HIS A 170 -8.43 -13.05 3.94
N ASN A 171 -8.76 -14.23 3.42
CA ASN A 171 -9.36 -14.38 2.10
C ASN A 171 -10.76 -13.75 2.04
N HIS A 172 -11.30 -13.59 0.83
CA HIS A 172 -12.46 -12.74 0.57
C HIS A 172 -13.72 -13.12 1.38
N SER A 173 -14.05 -14.40 1.55
CA SER A 173 -15.26 -14.80 2.28
C SER A 173 -15.13 -14.59 3.79
N LYS A 174 -14.01 -15.02 4.39
CA LYS A 174 -13.78 -14.93 5.84
C LYS A 174 -13.57 -13.50 6.32
N ARG A 175 -12.94 -12.64 5.51
CA ARG A 175 -12.73 -11.24 5.90
C ARG A 175 -14.05 -10.48 6.05
N LEU A 176 -15.03 -10.71 5.17
CA LEU A 176 -16.28 -9.94 5.18
C LEU A 176 -17.10 -10.25 6.43
N SER A 177 -17.20 -11.54 6.81
CA SER A 177 -17.91 -11.93 8.04
C SER A 177 -17.27 -11.35 9.30
N LEU A 178 -15.93 -11.33 9.36
CA LEU A 178 -15.19 -10.79 10.50
C LEU A 178 -15.32 -9.26 10.59
N VAL A 179 -15.28 -8.55 9.46
CA VAL A 179 -15.52 -7.10 9.42
C VAL A 179 -16.95 -6.77 9.86
N SER A 180 -17.95 -7.52 9.38
CA SER A 180 -19.34 -7.37 9.83
C SER A 180 -19.48 -7.61 11.33
N GLN A 181 -18.77 -8.60 11.87
CA GLN A 181 -18.74 -8.87 13.32
C GLN A 181 -18.13 -7.70 14.10
N GLU A 182 -17.00 -7.13 13.68
CA GLU A 182 -16.41 -5.96 14.39
C GLU A 182 -17.34 -4.74 14.37
N LEU A 183 -18.07 -4.52 13.28
CA LEU A 183 -19.08 -3.45 13.19
C LEU A 183 -20.29 -3.72 14.08
N HIS A 184 -20.75 -4.97 14.15
CA HIS A 184 -21.82 -5.37 15.05
C HIS A 184 -21.40 -5.23 16.53
N ASP A 185 -20.18 -5.63 16.86
CA ASP A 185 -19.62 -5.47 18.20
C ASP A 185 -19.54 -3.98 18.57
N ALA A 186 -19.10 -3.11 17.64
CA ALA A 186 -19.13 -1.66 17.83
C ALA A 186 -20.54 -1.14 18.11
N MET A 187 -21.55 -1.64 17.40
CA MET A 187 -22.96 -1.30 17.63
C MET A 187 -23.40 -1.70 19.04
N MET A 188 -23.11 -2.92 19.47
CA MET A 188 -23.47 -3.44 20.80
C MET A 188 -22.76 -2.70 21.93
N MET A 189 -21.57 -2.16 21.67
CA MET A 189 -20.81 -1.33 22.61
C MET A 189 -21.13 0.17 22.50
N GLU A 190 -22.09 0.56 21.65
CA GLU A 190 -22.44 1.96 21.35
C GLU A 190 -21.25 2.81 20.86
N ILE A 191 -20.26 2.19 20.22
CA ILE A 191 -19.09 2.84 19.63
C ILE A 191 -19.47 3.37 18.25
N LYS A 192 -19.38 4.69 18.07
CA LYS A 192 -19.70 5.33 16.79
C LYS A 192 -18.51 5.27 15.82
N PRO A 193 -18.76 5.06 14.51
CA PRO A 193 -17.75 5.22 13.47
C PRO A 193 -17.17 6.63 13.43
N ASN A 194 -15.91 6.76 13.00
CA ASN A 194 -15.23 8.02 12.72
C ASN A 194 -14.73 8.06 11.26
N ALA A 195 -14.07 9.14 10.84
CA ALA A 195 -13.56 9.29 9.48
C ALA A 195 -12.63 8.12 9.06
N SER A 196 -11.79 7.63 9.98
CA SER A 196 -10.93 6.46 9.75
C SER A 196 -11.72 5.20 9.38
N THR A 197 -12.91 4.99 9.96
CA THR A 197 -13.79 3.87 9.59
C THR A 197 -14.21 3.96 8.11
N PHE A 198 -14.63 5.14 7.66
CA PHE A 198 -15.00 5.37 6.25
C PHE A 198 -13.82 5.13 5.31
N TYR A 199 -12.64 5.69 5.62
CA TYR A 199 -11.46 5.53 4.78
C TYR A 199 -11.03 4.07 4.66
N ILE A 200 -11.08 3.31 5.76
CA ILE A 200 -10.75 1.87 5.76
C ILE A 200 -11.77 1.10 4.92
N LEU A 201 -13.07 1.29 5.15
CA LEU A 201 -14.10 0.60 4.38
C LEU A 201 -14.00 0.92 2.89
N TYR A 202 -13.86 2.19 2.51
CA TYR A 202 -13.70 2.60 1.11
C TYR A 202 -12.47 1.97 0.45
N THR A 203 -11.33 1.98 1.15
CA THR A 203 -10.05 1.49 0.62
C THR A 203 -10.05 -0.03 0.42
N PHE A 204 -10.66 -0.80 1.34
CA PHE A 204 -10.51 -2.25 1.39
C PHE A 204 -11.73 -3.06 0.94
N LEU A 205 -12.93 -2.47 0.91
CA LEU A 205 -14.07 -3.11 0.27
C LEU A 205 -13.79 -3.23 -1.23
N ASN A 206 -14.11 -4.40 -1.78
CA ASN A 206 -14.11 -4.61 -3.23
C ASN A 206 -15.52 -4.35 -3.75
N GLY A 207 -15.69 -4.10 -5.03
CA GLY A 207 -17.02 -3.93 -5.64
C GLY A 207 -17.42 -2.46 -5.75
N ILE A 208 -17.84 -2.12 -6.96
CA ILE A 208 -18.16 -0.76 -7.42
C ILE A 208 -19.26 -0.15 -6.55
N SER A 209 -20.42 -0.81 -6.49
CA SER A 209 -21.59 -0.33 -5.75
C SER A 209 -21.33 -0.12 -4.27
N SER A 210 -20.47 -0.98 -3.67
CA SER A 210 -20.12 -0.88 -2.26
C SER A 210 -19.26 0.36 -1.97
N ARG A 211 -18.26 0.61 -2.81
CA ARG A 211 -17.40 1.80 -2.69
C ARG A 211 -18.16 3.08 -2.99
N GLU A 212 -19.05 3.08 -4.00
CA GLU A 212 -19.92 4.21 -4.32
C GLU A 212 -20.82 4.57 -3.14
N CYS A 213 -21.49 3.58 -2.53
CA CYS A 213 -22.32 3.82 -1.35
C CYS A 213 -21.55 4.45 -0.18
N ILE A 214 -20.32 3.99 0.07
CA ILE A 214 -19.45 4.59 1.10
C ILE A 214 -19.07 6.02 0.72
N LEU A 215 -18.67 6.28 -0.53
CA LEU A 215 -18.29 7.60 -1.02
C LEU A 215 -19.45 8.61 -0.94
N GLU A 216 -20.65 8.22 -1.36
CA GLU A 216 -21.86 9.04 -1.23
C GLU A 216 -22.12 9.43 0.22
N LYS A 217 -21.95 8.49 1.17
CA LYS A 217 -22.07 8.78 2.59
C LYS A 217 -20.97 9.70 3.09
N MET A 218 -19.73 9.54 2.61
CA MET A 218 -18.65 10.47 2.97
C MET A 218 -18.98 11.90 2.51
N ILE A 219 -19.49 12.06 1.29
CA ILE A 219 -19.91 13.35 0.73
C ILE A 219 -21.08 13.93 1.54
N ALA A 220 -22.14 13.14 1.79
CA ALA A 220 -23.31 13.56 2.54
C ALA A 220 -22.98 14.00 3.97
N ASN A 221 -21.98 13.35 4.59
CA ASN A 221 -21.52 13.66 5.95
C ASN A 221 -20.34 14.65 5.97
N ARG A 222 -19.96 15.26 4.84
CA ARG A 222 -18.86 16.23 4.71
C ARG A 222 -17.53 15.72 5.27
N ILE A 223 -17.25 14.43 5.10
CA ILE A 223 -15.95 13.83 5.45
C ILE A 223 -14.94 14.25 4.39
N SER A 224 -13.76 14.71 4.82
CA SER A 224 -12.68 15.09 3.89
C SER A 224 -12.32 13.90 2.99
N LEU A 225 -12.23 14.12 1.68
CA LEU A 225 -11.85 13.08 0.72
C LEU A 225 -10.33 13.06 0.46
N GLU A 226 -9.60 14.06 0.97
CA GLU A 226 -8.16 14.22 0.77
C GLU A 226 -7.35 12.97 1.15
N PRO A 227 -7.60 12.26 2.29
CA PRO A 227 -6.79 11.09 2.67
C PRO A 227 -6.86 9.90 1.70
N ILE A 228 -7.88 9.87 0.83
CA ILE A 228 -8.16 8.80 -0.12
C ILE A 228 -8.29 9.29 -1.58
N ASN A 229 -7.95 10.54 -1.87
CA ASN A 229 -8.15 11.16 -3.19
C ASN A 229 -7.55 10.34 -4.35
N ASN A 230 -6.34 9.81 -4.17
CA ASN A 230 -5.65 9.00 -5.16
C ASN A 230 -6.33 7.63 -5.38
N ILE A 231 -7.04 7.12 -4.37
CA ILE A 231 -7.82 5.87 -4.45
C ILE A 231 -9.14 6.15 -5.17
N ILE A 232 -9.77 7.30 -4.92
CA ILE A 232 -10.98 7.74 -5.62
C ILE A 232 -10.72 7.83 -7.13
N VAL A 233 -9.63 8.47 -7.56
CA VAL A 233 -9.25 8.57 -8.98
C VAL A 233 -9.18 7.20 -9.65
N LYS A 234 -8.44 6.26 -9.03
CA LYS A 234 -8.30 4.90 -9.54
C LYS A 234 -9.64 4.18 -9.62
N HIS A 235 -10.43 4.23 -8.56
CA HIS A 235 -11.74 3.60 -8.51
C HIS A 235 -12.68 4.15 -9.59
N LYS A 236 -12.69 5.46 -9.83
CA LYS A 236 -13.49 6.04 -10.90
C LYS A 236 -13.06 5.58 -12.29
N SER A 237 -11.74 5.47 -12.54
CA SER A 237 -11.24 4.89 -13.80
C SER A 237 -11.61 3.40 -13.94
N GLU A 238 -11.49 2.62 -12.86
CA GLU A 238 -11.93 1.21 -12.79
C GLU A 238 -13.44 1.06 -13.08
N ASN A 239 -14.26 2.07 -12.73
CA ASN A 239 -15.70 2.13 -13.03
C ASN A 239 -16.01 2.57 -14.47
N GLY A 240 -14.98 2.82 -15.28
CA GLY A 240 -15.12 3.23 -16.68
C GLY A 240 -15.27 4.74 -16.89
N GLU A 241 -15.11 5.57 -15.86
CA GLU A 241 -15.10 7.03 -16.04
C GLU A 241 -13.85 7.45 -16.86
N ASN A 242 -14.06 8.38 -17.78
CA ASN A 242 -12.96 8.99 -18.52
C ASN A 242 -12.28 10.07 -17.67
N VAL A 243 -11.04 10.44 -18.01
CA VAL A 243 -10.28 11.42 -17.21
C VAL A 243 -11.00 12.77 -17.08
N PRO A 244 -11.60 13.35 -18.13
CA PRO A 244 -12.40 14.57 -17.98
C PRO A 244 -13.50 14.49 -16.91
N GLN A 245 -14.22 13.38 -16.83
CA GLN A 245 -15.23 13.15 -15.78
C GLN A 245 -14.61 13.08 -14.38
N ILE A 246 -13.46 12.41 -14.25
CA ILE A 246 -12.74 12.33 -12.98
C ILE A 246 -12.28 13.72 -12.54
N LEU A 247 -11.70 14.51 -13.45
CA LEU A 247 -11.26 15.88 -13.16
C LEU A 247 -12.42 16.79 -12.76
N LEU A 248 -13.58 16.65 -13.41
CA LEU A 248 -14.79 17.37 -13.03
C LEU A 248 -15.21 17.01 -11.60
N PHE A 249 -15.25 15.72 -11.26
CA PHE A 249 -15.56 15.27 -9.91
C PHE A 249 -14.59 15.85 -8.87
N LEU A 250 -13.27 15.81 -9.14
CA LEU A 250 -12.27 16.38 -8.23
C LEU A 250 -12.52 17.88 -7.99
N LYS A 251 -12.90 18.62 -9.04
CA LYS A 251 -13.22 20.04 -8.97
C LYS A 251 -14.51 20.30 -8.18
N GLU A 252 -15.57 19.56 -8.45
CA GLU A 252 -16.88 19.68 -7.79
C GLU A 252 -16.78 19.42 -6.28
N HIS A 253 -15.89 18.51 -5.87
CA HIS A 253 -15.67 18.17 -4.47
C HIS A 253 -14.47 18.86 -3.82
N HIS A 254 -13.88 19.86 -4.48
CA HIS A 254 -12.74 20.64 -3.98
C HIS A 254 -11.56 19.77 -3.50
N ILE A 255 -11.27 18.69 -4.23
CA ILE A 255 -10.16 17.79 -3.91
C ILE A 255 -8.89 18.35 -4.54
N ASP A 256 -7.88 18.60 -3.69
CA ASP A 256 -6.58 19.09 -4.14
C ASP A 256 -5.85 18.07 -5.04
N GLN A 257 -5.21 18.59 -6.09
CA GLN A 257 -4.47 17.81 -7.09
C GLN A 257 -2.98 17.72 -6.74
N GLY A 258 -2.66 17.38 -5.49
CA GLY A 258 -1.29 17.11 -5.09
C GLY A 258 -0.66 15.93 -5.88
N ASN A 259 0.66 15.74 -5.71
CA ASN A 259 1.45 14.75 -6.47
C ASN A 259 0.84 13.34 -6.53
N GLN A 260 0.11 12.89 -5.50
CA GLN A 260 -0.51 11.56 -5.49
C GLN A 260 -1.69 11.45 -6.46
N VAL A 261 -2.48 12.52 -6.60
CA VAL A 261 -3.64 12.60 -7.49
C VAL A 261 -3.17 12.73 -8.93
N VAL A 262 -2.22 13.62 -9.21
CA VAL A 262 -1.66 13.77 -10.57
C VAL A 262 -1.06 12.46 -11.07
N ASN A 263 -0.29 11.76 -10.23
CA ASN A 263 0.21 10.42 -10.59
C ASN A 263 -0.90 9.42 -10.88
N ALA A 264 -2.01 9.45 -10.12
CA ALA A 264 -3.14 8.57 -10.37
C ALA A 264 -3.86 8.93 -11.69
N ILE A 265 -3.97 10.21 -12.04
CA ILE A 265 -4.54 10.64 -13.32
C ILE A 265 -3.66 10.22 -14.51
N ILE A 266 -2.34 10.39 -14.40
CA ILE A 266 -1.37 9.91 -15.40
C ILE A 266 -1.52 8.39 -15.57
N GLU A 267 -1.61 7.63 -14.47
CA GLU A 267 -1.90 6.19 -14.52
C GLU A 267 -3.18 5.90 -15.31
N CYS A 268 -4.26 6.63 -15.06
CA CYS A 268 -5.53 6.45 -15.77
C CYS A 268 -5.45 6.74 -17.28
N TYR A 269 -4.64 7.71 -17.72
CA TYR A 269 -4.41 7.93 -19.16
C TYR A 269 -3.63 6.78 -19.80
N LEU A 270 -2.67 6.20 -19.07
CA LEU A 270 -1.78 5.16 -19.55
C LEU A 270 -2.29 3.73 -19.30
N GLU A 271 -3.50 3.55 -18.76
CA GLU A 271 -4.15 2.24 -18.62
C GLU A 271 -4.30 1.54 -19.98
N ASP A 272 -4.26 0.20 -19.97
CA ASP A 272 -4.16 -0.62 -21.19
C ASP A 272 -5.33 -0.45 -22.17
N SER A 273 -6.47 0.04 -21.70
CA SER A 273 -7.66 0.33 -22.51
C SER A 273 -7.63 1.70 -23.18
N LYS A 274 -6.91 2.67 -22.63
CA LYS A 274 -6.90 4.08 -23.07
C LYS A 274 -5.64 4.43 -23.84
N GLN A 275 -4.48 3.98 -23.36
CA GLN A 275 -3.18 4.05 -24.03
C GLN A 275 -2.73 5.46 -24.50
N ASP A 276 -3.21 6.53 -23.85
CA ASP A 276 -3.07 7.90 -24.33
C ASP A 276 -1.85 8.60 -23.72
N PHE A 277 -0.67 8.35 -24.30
CA PHE A 277 0.57 8.97 -23.85
C PHE A 277 0.55 10.50 -23.97
N LEU A 278 0.04 11.03 -25.08
CA LEU A 278 0.11 12.47 -25.35
C LEU A 278 -0.74 13.25 -24.36
N SER A 279 -1.94 12.75 -24.03
CA SER A 279 -2.76 13.38 -22.98
C SER A 279 -2.14 13.25 -21.60
N ALA A 280 -1.54 12.09 -21.27
CA ALA A 280 -0.83 11.91 -20.00
C ALA A 280 0.35 12.91 -19.86
N TRP A 281 1.13 13.06 -20.94
CA TRP A 281 2.27 13.97 -21.01
C TRP A 281 1.82 15.42 -20.90
N LYS A 282 0.83 15.82 -21.69
CA LYS A 282 0.26 17.16 -21.68
C LYS A 282 -0.30 17.52 -20.30
N TYR A 283 -1.06 16.60 -19.69
CA TYR A 283 -1.61 16.81 -18.35
C TYR A 283 -0.50 17.01 -17.31
N MET A 284 0.56 16.20 -17.37
CA MET A 284 1.71 16.35 -16.48
C MET A 284 2.40 17.71 -16.65
N ASP A 285 2.58 18.17 -17.88
CA ASP A 285 3.26 19.43 -18.23
C ASP A 285 2.44 20.67 -17.82
N GLU A 286 1.10 20.58 -17.91
CA GLU A 286 0.18 21.65 -17.50
C GLU A 286 0.05 21.79 -15.97
N CYS A 287 0.39 20.75 -15.20
CA CYS A 287 0.35 20.79 -13.74
C CYS A 287 1.59 21.48 -13.14
N THR A 288 1.60 22.81 -13.08
CA THR A 288 2.77 23.61 -12.64
C THR A 288 3.29 23.32 -11.22
N GLU A 289 2.42 22.85 -10.32
CA GLU A 289 2.82 22.49 -8.94
C GLU A 289 3.28 21.04 -8.79
N PHE A 290 3.09 20.23 -9.84
CA PHE A 290 3.47 18.82 -9.83
C PHE A 290 4.97 18.67 -9.97
N LYS A 291 5.56 17.85 -9.09
CA LYS A 291 6.96 17.44 -9.20
C LYS A 291 7.00 15.94 -9.53
N PRO A 292 7.34 15.57 -10.77
CA PRO A 292 7.55 14.18 -11.13
C PRO A 292 8.50 13.51 -10.15
N ASN A 293 8.17 12.29 -9.76
CA ASN A 293 8.92 11.52 -8.78
C ASN A 293 9.10 10.07 -9.27
N THR A 294 9.70 9.23 -8.44
CA THR A 294 9.95 7.82 -8.78
C THR A 294 8.68 7.09 -9.24
N LYS A 295 7.53 7.39 -8.65
CA LYS A 295 6.25 6.78 -9.04
C LYS A 295 5.84 7.22 -10.45
N THR A 296 6.01 8.50 -10.77
CA THR A 296 5.71 9.06 -12.10
C THR A 296 6.48 8.34 -13.20
N ILE A 297 7.81 8.23 -13.03
CA ILE A 297 8.67 7.53 -13.99
C ILE A 297 8.22 6.08 -14.15
N LYS A 298 7.95 5.38 -13.03
CA LYS A 298 7.52 3.99 -13.06
C LYS A 298 6.29 3.80 -13.96
N VAL A 299 5.32 4.69 -13.85
CA VAL A 299 4.06 4.62 -14.61
C VAL A 299 4.30 4.72 -16.13
N PHE A 300 5.20 5.61 -16.56
CA PHE A 300 5.57 5.70 -17.98
C PHE A 300 6.44 4.51 -18.44
N VAL A 301 7.35 4.02 -17.61
CA VAL A 301 8.16 2.81 -17.91
C VAL A 301 7.26 1.59 -18.09
N ASP A 302 6.31 1.39 -17.18
CA ASP A 302 5.33 0.30 -17.26
C ASP A 302 4.48 0.41 -18.53
N TYR A 303 4.11 1.63 -18.95
CA TYR A 303 3.43 1.88 -20.22
C TYR A 303 4.25 1.39 -21.43
N PHE A 304 5.50 1.82 -21.58
CA PHE A 304 6.33 1.43 -22.72
C PHE A 304 6.69 -0.05 -22.72
N ASN A 305 6.93 -0.64 -21.55
CA ASN A 305 7.19 -2.07 -21.42
C ASN A 305 5.99 -2.90 -21.89
N ARG A 306 4.75 -2.56 -21.49
CA ARG A 306 3.54 -3.24 -21.98
C ARG A 306 3.39 -3.17 -23.51
N ARG A 307 3.85 -2.08 -24.13
CA ARG A 307 3.86 -1.89 -25.60
C ARG A 307 5.03 -2.55 -26.31
N ARG A 308 5.89 -3.25 -25.59
CA ARG A 308 7.12 -3.86 -26.11
C ARG A 308 8.16 -2.85 -26.62
N GLN A 309 8.24 -1.69 -25.97
CA GLN A 309 9.12 -0.59 -26.34
C GLN A 309 10.15 -0.29 -25.23
N PRO A 310 10.99 -1.26 -24.82
CA PRO A 310 11.93 -1.06 -23.71
C PRO A 310 12.95 0.06 -23.95
N TYR A 311 13.25 0.36 -25.22
CA TYR A 311 14.11 1.49 -25.59
C TYR A 311 13.47 2.83 -25.20
N MET A 312 12.15 3.01 -25.36
CA MET A 312 11.44 4.20 -24.90
C MET A 312 11.42 4.26 -23.36
N SER A 313 11.33 3.12 -22.69
CA SER A 313 11.44 3.05 -21.22
C SER A 313 12.80 3.58 -20.73
N LEU A 314 13.91 3.18 -21.38
CA LEU A 314 15.26 3.65 -21.01
C LEU A 314 15.43 5.15 -21.22
N SER A 315 14.92 5.67 -22.34
CA SER A 315 14.95 7.10 -22.64
C SER A 315 14.11 7.89 -21.65
N MET A 316 12.94 7.37 -21.26
CA MET A 316 12.07 7.97 -20.25
C MET A 316 12.72 7.99 -18.85
N ILE A 317 13.36 6.90 -18.43
CA ILE A 317 14.09 6.82 -17.16
C ILE A 317 15.19 7.88 -17.11
N SER A 318 15.94 8.02 -18.20
CA SER A 318 17.05 8.97 -18.28
C SER A 318 16.52 10.40 -18.29
N TYR A 319 15.57 10.71 -19.18
CA TYR A 319 14.99 12.05 -19.34
C TYR A 319 14.37 12.58 -18.03
N LEU A 320 13.35 11.89 -17.49
CA LEU A 320 12.70 12.35 -16.26
C LEU A 320 13.63 12.23 -15.05
N GLY A 321 14.56 11.28 -15.07
CA GLY A 321 15.54 11.12 -14.01
C GLY A 321 16.50 12.29 -13.91
N ASP A 322 16.97 12.79 -15.06
CA ASP A 322 17.91 13.91 -15.15
C ASP A 322 17.18 15.23 -14.88
N GLU A 323 16.07 15.46 -15.58
CA GLU A 323 15.25 16.69 -15.47
C GLU A 323 14.79 16.96 -14.03
N HIS A 324 14.46 15.90 -13.27
CA HIS A 324 13.95 16.01 -11.91
C HIS A 324 14.93 15.57 -10.82
N ASN A 325 16.21 15.38 -11.15
CA ASN A 325 17.27 14.99 -10.21
C ASN A 325 16.94 13.73 -9.38
N ILE A 326 16.33 12.73 -10.01
CA ILE A 326 16.01 11.44 -9.37
C ILE A 326 17.26 10.55 -9.44
N GLY A 327 17.99 10.50 -8.32
CA GLY A 327 19.29 9.83 -8.22
C GLY A 327 19.23 8.31 -8.18
N ASP A 328 18.31 7.70 -7.41
CA ASP A 328 18.17 6.24 -7.39
C ASP A 328 17.18 5.78 -8.45
N ARG A 329 17.72 5.19 -9.52
CA ARG A 329 16.97 4.63 -10.67
C ARG A 329 16.92 3.11 -10.65
N SER A 330 17.50 2.46 -9.63
CA SER A 330 17.69 1.00 -9.60
C SER A 330 16.37 0.24 -9.75
N ALA A 331 15.30 0.77 -9.15
CA ALA A 331 13.97 0.16 -9.18
C ALA A 331 13.39 0.05 -10.60
N PHE A 332 13.70 0.98 -11.51
CA PHE A 332 13.20 0.92 -12.88
C PHE A 332 13.88 -0.20 -13.67
N TYR A 333 15.17 -0.40 -13.45
CA TYR A 333 15.92 -1.47 -14.12
C TYR A 333 15.51 -2.87 -13.63
N ILE A 334 15.03 -3.00 -12.39
CA ILE A 334 14.37 -4.24 -11.93
C ILE A 334 13.12 -4.53 -12.76
N VAL A 335 12.27 -3.53 -13.01
CA VAL A 335 11.08 -3.69 -13.88
C VAL A 335 11.48 -4.06 -15.31
N MET A 336 12.56 -3.49 -15.83
CA MET A 336 13.09 -3.84 -17.15
C MET A 336 13.58 -5.29 -17.22
N CYS A 337 14.21 -5.80 -16.16
CA CYS A 337 14.57 -7.22 -16.03
C CYS A 337 13.35 -8.14 -16.03
N GLU A 338 12.29 -7.79 -15.30
CA GLU A 338 11.02 -8.55 -15.32
C GLU A 338 10.44 -8.61 -16.73
N TYR A 339 10.42 -7.48 -17.45
CA TYR A 339 9.96 -7.42 -18.83
C TYR A 339 10.75 -8.33 -19.79
N LEU A 340 12.07 -8.46 -19.62
CA LEU A 340 12.91 -9.32 -20.46
C LEU A 340 12.54 -10.82 -20.36
N LEU A 341 11.93 -11.27 -19.27
CA LEU A 341 11.51 -12.66 -19.10
C LEU A 341 10.48 -13.11 -20.15
N ASP A 342 9.73 -12.17 -20.73
CA ASP A 342 8.66 -12.47 -21.69
C ASP A 342 9.02 -12.09 -23.14
N LYS A 343 10.30 -11.79 -23.42
CA LYS A 343 10.74 -11.27 -24.72
C LYS A 343 11.98 -11.95 -25.26
N ASN A 344 12.05 -12.01 -26.58
CA ASN A 344 13.21 -12.53 -27.29
C ASN A 344 13.86 -11.42 -28.11
N TYR A 345 15.12 -11.15 -27.80
CA TYR A 345 15.96 -10.17 -28.46
C TYR A 345 17.28 -10.85 -28.85
N LYS A 346 17.87 -10.44 -29.97
CA LYS A 346 19.17 -11.00 -30.38
C LYS A 346 20.26 -10.73 -29.33
N GLU A 347 20.23 -9.55 -28.74
CA GLU A 347 21.18 -9.12 -27.70
C GLU A 347 20.61 -9.33 -26.28
N TRP A 348 19.73 -10.34 -26.08
CA TRP A 348 19.03 -10.55 -24.80
C TRP A 348 20.00 -10.66 -23.62
N CYS A 349 21.08 -11.45 -23.73
CA CYS A 349 22.06 -11.62 -22.65
C CYS A 349 22.72 -10.30 -22.25
N VAL A 350 23.09 -9.47 -23.23
CA VAL A 350 23.70 -8.16 -22.98
C VAL A 350 22.70 -7.22 -22.29
N LEU A 351 21.44 -7.20 -22.75
CA LEU A 351 20.37 -6.40 -22.13
C LEU A 351 20.08 -6.85 -20.70
N ALA A 352 20.03 -8.15 -20.43
CA ALA A 352 19.78 -8.70 -19.11
C ALA A 352 20.89 -8.31 -18.12
N LYS A 353 22.15 -8.48 -18.53
CA LYS A 353 23.30 -8.05 -17.72
C LYS A 353 23.37 -6.53 -17.54
N TYR A 354 23.01 -5.75 -18.57
CA TYR A 354 22.95 -4.29 -18.49
C TYR A 354 21.94 -3.82 -17.44
N PHE A 355 20.71 -4.33 -17.49
CA PHE A 355 19.68 -3.95 -16.53
C PHE A 355 20.00 -4.47 -15.12
N TYR A 356 20.60 -5.66 -14.99
CA TYR A 356 21.09 -6.16 -13.71
C TYR A 356 22.14 -5.24 -13.07
N TYR A 357 23.13 -4.83 -13.86
CA TYR A 357 24.18 -3.91 -13.44
C TYR A 357 23.58 -2.57 -12.98
N LEU A 358 22.68 -1.99 -13.77
CA LEU A 358 22.02 -0.72 -13.44
C LEU A 358 21.04 -0.82 -12.26
N ALA A 359 20.50 -2.01 -11.99
CA ALA A 359 19.73 -2.29 -10.78
C ALA A 359 20.61 -2.39 -9.51
N GLY A 360 21.94 -2.28 -9.64
CA GLY A 360 22.88 -2.34 -8.52
C GLY A 360 22.87 -3.68 -7.78
N GLY A 361 22.57 -4.77 -8.49
CA GLY A 361 22.50 -6.13 -7.92
C GLY A 361 21.32 -6.40 -6.98
N ARG A 362 20.35 -5.47 -6.89
CA ARG A 362 19.22 -5.52 -5.94
C ARG A 362 18.05 -6.43 -6.36
N LEU A 363 18.24 -7.27 -7.37
CA LEU A 363 17.20 -8.20 -7.83
C LEU A 363 16.86 -9.22 -6.74
N SER A 364 15.59 -9.61 -6.66
CA SER A 364 15.16 -10.70 -5.79
C SER A 364 15.82 -12.01 -6.24
N LYS A 365 16.07 -12.93 -5.29
CA LYS A 365 16.62 -14.26 -5.60
C LYS A 365 15.82 -14.98 -6.69
N TYR A 366 14.49 -14.90 -6.60
CA TYR A 366 13.58 -15.50 -7.59
C TYR A 366 13.77 -14.90 -8.99
N LEU A 367 13.79 -13.57 -9.11
CA LEU A 367 13.96 -12.92 -10.41
C LEU A 367 15.33 -13.25 -11.04
N LYS A 368 16.39 -13.33 -10.23
CA LYS A 368 17.72 -13.77 -10.68
C LYS A 368 17.67 -15.18 -11.24
N GLU A 369 17.05 -16.12 -10.52
CA GLU A 369 16.90 -17.51 -10.98
C GLU A 369 16.14 -17.59 -12.30
N CYS A 370 15.05 -16.82 -12.47
CA CYS A 370 14.31 -16.76 -13.72
C CYS A 370 15.15 -16.22 -14.89
N LEU A 371 15.91 -15.14 -14.68
CA LEU A 371 16.82 -14.60 -15.70
C LEU A 371 17.91 -15.59 -16.05
N GLN A 372 18.45 -16.31 -15.07
CA GLN A 372 19.48 -17.32 -15.27
C GLN A 372 18.98 -18.47 -16.14
N VAL A 373 17.79 -19.01 -15.84
CA VAL A 373 17.17 -20.08 -16.61
C VAL A 373 16.95 -19.63 -18.06
N LYS A 374 16.35 -18.44 -18.24
CA LYS A 374 16.08 -17.93 -19.58
C LYS A 374 17.37 -17.63 -20.36
N GLY A 375 18.37 -17.03 -19.72
CA GLY A 375 19.63 -16.71 -20.39
C GLY A 375 20.38 -17.94 -20.88
N LYS A 376 20.23 -19.08 -20.20
CA LYS A 376 20.79 -20.37 -20.66
C LYS A 376 20.16 -20.91 -21.94
N GLU A 377 19.00 -20.40 -22.34
CA GLU A 377 18.41 -20.68 -23.65
C GLU A 377 19.17 -19.96 -24.78
N TYR A 378 19.85 -18.85 -24.47
CA TYR A 378 20.64 -18.04 -25.42
C TYR A 378 22.12 -18.40 -25.39
N ASP A 379 22.67 -18.60 -24.20
CA ASP A 379 24.07 -18.97 -23.98
C ASP A 379 24.14 -19.91 -22.76
N VAL A 380 24.53 -21.16 -22.99
CA VAL A 380 24.62 -22.22 -21.95
C VAL A 380 25.49 -21.80 -20.77
N THR A 381 26.47 -20.92 -21.00
CA THR A 381 27.40 -20.40 -19.99
C THR A 381 26.94 -19.08 -19.36
N PHE A 382 25.77 -18.56 -19.74
CA PHE A 382 25.25 -17.31 -19.22
C PHE A 382 25.15 -17.34 -17.70
N ASP A 383 25.78 -16.36 -17.06
CA ASP A 383 25.50 -15.95 -15.69
C ASP A 383 25.14 -14.46 -15.66
N VAL A 384 24.01 -14.13 -15.04
CA VAL A 384 23.57 -12.73 -14.91
C VAL A 384 24.48 -11.93 -13.96
N GLU A 385 25.17 -12.61 -13.03
CA GLU A 385 26.05 -12.00 -12.04
C GLU A 385 27.51 -11.89 -12.53
N ASP A 386 27.83 -12.47 -13.69
CA ASP A 386 29.16 -12.36 -14.28
C ASP A 386 29.56 -10.90 -14.50
N ALA A 387 30.84 -10.64 -14.26
CA ALA A 387 31.44 -9.37 -14.64
C ALA A 387 31.29 -9.14 -16.15
N LEU A 388 30.96 -7.90 -16.51
CA LEU A 388 30.83 -7.49 -17.89
C LEU A 388 32.19 -7.55 -18.59
N LYS A 389 32.26 -8.23 -19.72
CA LYS A 389 33.41 -8.20 -20.62
C LYS A 389 33.56 -6.82 -21.24
N SER A 390 34.77 -6.48 -21.70
CA SER A 390 35.03 -5.17 -22.34
C SER A 390 34.07 -4.86 -23.49
N GLU A 391 33.80 -5.85 -24.35
CA GLU A 391 32.85 -5.71 -25.47
C GLU A 391 31.40 -5.47 -24.98
N GLU A 392 31.00 -6.09 -23.86
CA GLU A 392 29.67 -5.87 -23.26
C GLU A 392 29.58 -4.45 -22.67
N LEU A 393 30.65 -3.95 -22.05
CA LEU A 393 30.74 -2.58 -21.55
C LEU A 393 30.65 -1.54 -22.67
N GLU A 394 31.32 -1.77 -23.79
CA GLU A 394 31.22 -0.92 -24.97
C GLU A 394 29.79 -0.88 -25.52
N LYS A 395 29.15 -2.05 -25.68
CA LYS A 395 27.73 -2.15 -26.07
C LYS A 395 26.80 -1.40 -25.12
N MET A 396 27.03 -1.49 -23.81
CA MET A 396 26.24 -0.72 -22.84
C MET A 396 26.45 0.78 -22.96
N GLY A 397 27.69 1.21 -23.18
CA GLY A 397 28.02 2.61 -23.45
C GLY A 397 27.34 3.13 -24.73
N GLU A 398 27.24 2.32 -25.77
CA GLU A 398 26.47 2.64 -26.98
C GLU A 398 24.98 2.80 -26.68
N ILE A 399 24.37 1.86 -25.95
CA ILE A 399 22.95 1.90 -25.57
C ILE A 399 22.66 3.17 -24.76
N SER A 400 23.45 3.42 -23.71
CA SER A 400 23.26 4.56 -22.80
C SER A 400 23.39 5.91 -23.50
N LYS A 401 24.32 6.05 -24.44
CA LYS A 401 24.53 7.31 -25.19
C LYS A 401 23.58 7.46 -26.38
N GLY A 402 23.06 6.36 -26.93
CA GLY A 402 22.19 6.35 -28.09
C GLY A 402 20.71 6.51 -27.75
N LEU A 403 20.26 6.02 -26.60
CA LEU A 403 18.87 6.11 -26.15
C LEU A 403 18.66 7.31 -25.22
N THR A 404 18.83 8.51 -25.77
CA THR A 404 18.65 9.77 -25.01
C THR A 404 17.60 10.66 -25.66
N TRP A 405 16.93 11.46 -24.84
CA TRP A 405 15.94 12.44 -25.30
C TRP A 405 16.33 13.83 -24.81
N GLN A 406 16.25 14.82 -25.69
CA GLN A 406 16.22 16.23 -25.31
C GLN A 406 14.78 16.70 -24.99
N LYS A 407 13.81 16.07 -25.65
CA LYS A 407 12.37 16.14 -25.35
C LYS A 407 11.79 14.76 -25.65
N PRO A 408 10.78 14.29 -24.90
CA PRO A 408 10.23 12.97 -25.13
C PRO A 408 9.64 12.83 -26.53
N ASN A 409 10.10 11.81 -27.25
CA ASN A 409 9.61 11.49 -28.59
C ASN A 409 9.17 10.03 -28.66
N VAL A 410 7.87 9.80 -28.51
CA VAL A 410 7.30 8.45 -28.42
C VAL A 410 7.00 7.80 -29.77
N VAL A 411 7.15 8.55 -30.87
CA VAL A 411 7.06 8.00 -32.22
C VAL A 411 8.47 7.57 -32.63
N LEU A 412 8.70 6.25 -32.73
CA LEU A 412 10.05 5.72 -32.98
C LEU A 412 10.71 6.38 -34.20
N SER A 413 9.99 6.51 -35.32
CA SER A 413 10.50 7.08 -36.56
C SER A 413 10.84 8.57 -36.51
N GLU A 414 10.42 9.28 -35.47
CA GLU A 414 10.71 10.71 -35.30
C GLU A 414 11.95 10.94 -34.40
N ASN A 415 12.53 9.87 -33.85
CA ASN A 415 13.79 9.95 -33.12
C ASN A 415 14.97 10.09 -34.12
N ASP A 416 16.10 10.58 -33.63
CA ASP A 416 17.29 10.76 -34.48
C ASP A 416 17.88 9.44 -35.01
N ASP A 417 18.69 9.53 -36.06
CA ASP A 417 19.26 8.36 -36.73
C ASP A 417 20.06 7.46 -35.78
N ARG A 418 20.78 8.06 -34.83
CA ARG A 418 21.57 7.31 -33.84
C ARG A 418 20.67 6.49 -32.93
N TYR A 419 19.56 7.07 -32.48
CA TYR A 419 18.56 6.37 -31.68
C TYR A 419 18.00 5.17 -32.45
N LEU A 420 17.62 5.39 -33.71
CA LEU A 420 17.09 4.35 -34.59
C LEU A 420 18.11 3.22 -34.82
N GLU A 421 19.38 3.55 -35.01
CA GLU A 421 20.48 2.58 -35.14
C GLU A 421 20.62 1.71 -33.89
N VAL A 422 20.61 2.31 -32.70
CA VAL A 422 20.71 1.57 -31.42
C VAL A 422 19.49 0.66 -31.23
N VAL A 423 18.28 1.15 -31.50
CA VAL A 423 17.06 0.32 -31.44
C VAL A 423 17.17 -0.86 -32.39
N LYS A 424 17.58 -0.62 -33.64
CA LYS A 424 17.73 -1.68 -34.64
C LYS A 424 18.78 -2.71 -34.22
N LYS A 425 19.93 -2.26 -33.69
CA LYS A 425 21.07 -3.12 -33.33
C LYS A 425 20.77 -4.00 -32.12
N TYR A 426 20.15 -3.46 -31.07
CA TYR A 426 20.02 -4.15 -29.78
C TYR A 426 18.62 -4.66 -29.46
N PHE A 427 17.57 -4.07 -30.03
CA PHE A 427 16.18 -4.32 -29.65
C PHE A 427 15.32 -4.91 -30.78
N SER A 428 15.92 -5.25 -31.93
CA SER A 428 15.23 -6.00 -32.99
C SER A 428 15.20 -7.50 -32.64
N SER A 429 14.03 -8.11 -32.84
CA SER A 429 13.85 -9.56 -32.75
C SER A 429 14.54 -10.32 -33.88
#